data_AF-A0A0G0K9I3-F1
#
_entry.id   AF-A0A0G0K9I3-F1
#
_cell.length_a   1.000
_cell.length_b   1.000
_cell.length_c   1.000
_cell.angle_alpha   90.00
_cell.angle_beta   90.00
_cell.angle_gamma   90.00
#
_symmetry.space_group_name_H-M   'P 1'
#
loop_
_entity.id
_entity.type
_entity.pdbx_description
1 polymer ?
#
loop_
_entity_poly.entity_id
_entity_poly.type
_entity_poly.pdbx_seq_one_letter_code
_entity_poly.pdbx_strand_id
1 'polypeptide(L)'
;MKNKKKTGSNGFNSTVVASKIVSKKFLAASVLFSISAISIPIIFRNNLPPVIPLFYGLAEGENQLVNPLFLTIPAGLGLLIILINTLLSTIISNNFIKRSLILSSFAVSLLVFITTVKILLLVGSF
;
A
#
# COMPACT_ATOMS: atom_id res chain seq x y z
N MET A 1 49.08 3.13 -34.82
CA MET A 1 47.96 3.90 -34.24
C MET A 1 46.67 3.08 -34.36
N LYS A 2 46.13 2.53 -33.26
CA LYS A 2 44.77 1.95 -33.25
C LYS A 2 44.04 2.32 -31.95
N ASN A 3 43.09 3.25 -32.13
CA ASN A 3 41.86 3.51 -31.38
C ASN A 3 41.73 3.01 -29.93
N LYS A 4 41.92 3.93 -28.98
CA LYS A 4 41.18 3.94 -27.71
C LYS A 4 39.89 4.75 -27.88
N LYS A 5 38.72 4.11 -27.91
CA LYS A 5 37.44 4.83 -27.71
C LYS A 5 36.41 4.01 -26.93
N LYS A 6 36.03 4.60 -25.79
CA LYS A 6 34.69 4.65 -25.18
C LYS A 6 34.05 3.35 -24.72
N THR A 7 34.36 2.95 -23.48
CA THR A 7 33.56 2.03 -22.66
C THR A 7 33.48 2.58 -21.24
N GLY A 8 32.44 3.36 -20.92
CA GLY A 8 32.31 3.91 -19.57
C GLY A 8 30.96 4.51 -19.17
N SER A 9 30.03 4.75 -20.11
CA SER A 9 28.80 5.52 -19.83
C SER A 9 27.51 4.69 -19.75
N ASN A 10 27.51 3.41 -20.13
CA ASN A 10 26.26 2.64 -20.27
C ASN A 10 25.76 2.00 -18.96
N GLY A 11 26.65 1.76 -17.97
CA GLY A 11 26.28 1.12 -16.70
C GLY A 11 25.58 2.03 -15.69
N PHE A 12 25.81 3.35 -15.74
CA PHE A 12 25.20 4.29 -14.80
C PHE A 12 23.74 4.62 -15.17
N ASN A 13 23.45 4.74 -16.46
CA ASN A 13 22.09 5.05 -16.92
C ASN A 13 21.12 3.86 -16.73
N SER A 14 21.60 2.62 -16.83
CA SER A 14 20.76 1.44 -16.62
C SER A 14 20.32 1.29 -15.16
N THR A 15 21.19 1.59 -14.19
CA THR A 15 20.86 1.51 -12.75
C THR A 15 19.84 2.58 -12.33
N VAL A 16 19.99 3.81 -12.85
CA VAL A 16 19.05 4.91 -12.58
C VAL A 16 17.66 4.61 -13.18
N VAL A 17 17.61 4.16 -14.44
CA VAL A 17 16.35 3.80 -15.12
C VAL A 17 15.67 2.61 -14.45
N ALA A 18 16.42 1.55 -14.13
CA ALA A 18 15.89 0.40 -13.40
C ALA A 18 15.29 0.83 -12.05
N SER A 19 15.96 1.73 -11.32
CA SER A 19 15.44 2.19 -10.02
C SER A 19 14.15 2.99 -10.13
N LYS A 20 13.99 3.83 -11.17
CA LYS A 20 12.72 4.53 -11.43
C LYS A 20 11.59 3.57 -11.75
N ILE A 21 11.86 2.52 -12.54
CA ILE A 21 10.87 1.50 -12.89
C ILE A 21 10.43 0.73 -11.65
N VAL A 22 11.39 0.32 -10.80
CA VAL A 22 11.12 -0.36 -9.54
C VAL A 22 10.26 0.50 -8.62
N SER A 23 10.58 1.79 -8.45
CA SER A 23 9.76 2.72 -7.66
C SER A 23 8.32 2.86 -8.16
N LYS A 24 8.10 2.93 -9.49
CA LYS A 24 6.74 2.97 -10.04
C LYS A 24 5.96 1.68 -9.78
N LYS A 25 6.62 0.51 -9.87
CA LYS A 25 6.00 -0.78 -9.56
C LYS A 25 5.53 -0.86 -8.11
N PHE A 26 6.36 -0.42 -7.16
CA PHE A 26 5.97 -0.39 -5.75
C PHE A 26 4.79 0.54 -5.50
N LEU A 27 4.80 1.74 -6.07
CA LEU A 27 3.68 2.67 -5.94
C LEU A 27 2.38 2.11 -6.52
N ALA A 28 2.44 1.51 -7.71
CA ALA A 28 1.28 0.87 -8.33
C ALA A 28 0.75 -0.29 -7.48
N ALA A 29 1.63 -1.12 -6.92
CA ALA A 29 1.26 -2.18 -5.99
C ALA A 29 0.60 -1.62 -4.73
N SER A 30 1.10 -0.50 -4.18
CA SER A 30 0.49 0.13 -3.00
C SER A 30 -0.95 0.56 -3.26
N VAL A 31 -1.18 1.22 -4.40
CA VAL A 31 -2.52 1.64 -4.81
C VAL A 31 -3.41 0.41 -5.03
N LEU A 32 -2.91 -0.64 -5.67
CA LEU A 32 -3.67 -1.88 -5.89
C LEU A 32 -4.10 -2.52 -4.56
N PHE A 33 -3.19 -2.63 -3.59
CA PHE A 33 -3.50 -3.19 -2.27
C PHE A 33 -4.55 -2.36 -1.53
N SER A 34 -4.39 -1.03 -1.52
CA SER A 34 -5.35 -0.13 -0.88
C SER A 34 -6.73 -0.16 -1.55
N ILE A 35 -6.80 -0.19 -2.89
CA ILE A 35 -8.07 -0.34 -3.61
C ILE A 35 -8.70 -1.69 -3.29
N SER A 36 -7.92 -2.77 -3.30
CA SER A 36 -8.42 -4.11 -2.97
C SER A 36 -8.98 -4.16 -1.55
N ALA A 37 -8.29 -3.53 -0.59
CA ALA A 37 -8.75 -3.42 0.80
C ALA A 37 -10.05 -2.61 0.96
N ILE A 38 -10.40 -1.71 0.04
CA ILE A 38 -11.69 -1.02 0.01
C ILE A 38 -12.75 -1.87 -0.69
N SER A 39 -12.41 -2.42 -1.85
CA SER A 39 -13.35 -3.14 -2.71
C SER A 39 -13.85 -4.44 -2.07
N ILE A 40 -12.98 -5.19 -1.38
CA ILE A 40 -13.35 -6.49 -0.81
C ILE A 40 -14.49 -6.34 0.24
N PRO A 41 -14.39 -5.51 1.28
CA PRO A 41 -15.49 -5.32 2.23
C PRO A 41 -16.81 -4.86 1.58
N ILE A 42 -16.74 -4.05 0.52
CA ILE A 42 -17.92 -3.56 -0.20
C ILE A 42 -18.60 -4.70 -0.99
N ILE A 43 -17.80 -5.50 -1.72
CA ILE A 43 -18.31 -6.62 -2.52
C ILE A 43 -18.88 -7.73 -1.62
N PHE A 44 -18.20 -8.05 -0.53
CA PHE A 44 -18.60 -9.11 0.40
C PHE A 44 -19.58 -8.64 1.49
N ARG A 45 -20.06 -7.40 1.44
CA ARG A 45 -20.97 -6.83 2.45
C ARG A 45 -22.20 -7.71 2.72
N ASN A 46 -22.76 -8.33 1.68
CA ASN A 46 -23.96 -9.16 1.80
C ASN A 46 -23.69 -10.53 2.47
N ASN A 47 -22.43 -10.96 2.50
CA ASN A 47 -21.97 -12.21 3.11
C ASN A 47 -21.37 -11.98 4.50
N LEU A 48 -21.21 -10.72 4.91
CA LEU A 48 -20.69 -10.35 6.22
C LEU A 48 -21.86 -10.17 7.21
N PRO A 49 -21.65 -10.48 8.50
CA PRO A 49 -22.60 -10.14 9.55
C PRO A 49 -22.90 -8.63 9.55
N PRO A 50 -24.10 -8.23 10.04
CA PRO A 50 -24.50 -6.81 10.06
C PRO A 50 -23.57 -5.95 10.92
N VAL A 51 -22.88 -6.56 11.87
CA VAL A 51 -21.89 -5.94 12.74
C VAL A 51 -20.62 -6.77 12.78
N ILE A 52 -19.47 -6.12 12.65
CA ILE A 52 -18.15 -6.76 12.64
C ILE A 52 -17.19 -5.98 13.54
N PRO A 53 -16.21 -6.63 14.18
CA PRO A 53 -15.21 -5.93 14.97
C PRO A 53 -14.35 -5.03 14.08
N LEU A 54 -14.09 -3.80 14.53
CA LEU A 54 -13.19 -2.88 13.82
C LEU A 54 -11.73 -3.32 13.91
N PHE A 55 -11.36 -4.03 14.97
CA PHE A 55 -10.00 -4.51 15.23
C PHE A 55 -10.02 -6.02 15.48
N TYR A 56 -8.97 -6.72 15.03
CA TYR A 56 -8.83 -8.17 15.21
C TYR A 56 -8.18 -8.56 16.56
N GLY A 57 -8.14 -7.64 17.54
CA GLY A 57 -7.76 -7.92 18.93
C GLY A 57 -8.91 -8.59 19.70
N LEU A 58 -8.74 -8.83 21.01
CA LEU A 58 -9.85 -9.23 21.88
C LEU A 58 -10.95 -8.16 21.79
N ALA A 59 -12.04 -8.48 21.09
CA ALA A 59 -13.18 -7.61 20.94
C ALA A 59 -13.95 -7.57 22.26
N GLU A 60 -13.50 -6.72 23.17
CA GLU A 60 -14.16 -6.52 24.46
C GLU A 60 -15.29 -5.49 24.31
N GLY A 61 -16.50 -5.99 24.07
CA GLY A 61 -17.76 -5.25 24.18
C GLY A 61 -18.38 -4.77 22.87
N GLU A 62 -19.68 -4.46 22.94
CA GLU A 62 -20.51 -4.00 21.81
C GLU A 62 -19.99 -2.72 21.14
N ASN A 63 -19.21 -1.91 21.87
CA ASN A 63 -18.64 -0.66 21.37
C ASN A 63 -17.56 -0.87 20.27
N GLN A 64 -17.01 -2.07 20.13
CA GLN A 64 -16.00 -2.40 19.11
C GLN A 64 -16.63 -2.96 17.82
N LEU A 65 -17.95 -3.17 17.82
CA LEU A 65 -18.71 -3.65 16.69
C LEU A 65 -19.18 -2.48 15.82
N VAL A 66 -18.87 -2.56 14.53
CA VAL A 66 -19.17 -1.53 13.55
C VAL A 66 -19.81 -2.15 12.32
N ASN A 67 -20.46 -1.31 11.52
CA ASN A 67 -20.95 -1.72 10.21
C ASN A 67 -19.76 -2.15 9.32
N PRO A 68 -19.89 -3.20 8.49
CA PRO A 68 -18.86 -3.65 7.55
C PRO A 68 -18.20 -2.56 6.69
N LEU A 69 -18.92 -1.47 6.40
CA LEU A 69 -18.35 -0.32 5.67
C LEU A 69 -17.22 0.38 6.43
N PHE A 70 -17.17 0.30 7.76
CA PHE A 70 -16.09 0.89 8.55
C PHE A 70 -14.74 0.18 8.33
N LEU A 71 -14.74 -1.04 7.78
CA LEU A 71 -13.51 -1.74 7.39
C LEU A 71 -12.75 -1.03 6.25
N THR A 72 -13.40 -0.08 5.54
CA THR A 72 -12.72 0.72 4.52
C THR A 72 -11.93 1.89 5.13
N ILE A 73 -12.11 2.23 6.41
CA ILE A 73 -11.42 3.35 7.07
C ILE A 73 -9.90 3.18 7.06
N PRO A 74 -9.32 2.03 7.50
CA PRO A 74 -7.88 1.81 7.41
C PRO A 74 -7.34 1.95 5.98
N ALA A 75 -8.12 1.54 4.98
CA ALA A 75 -7.76 1.66 3.58
C ALA A 75 -7.85 3.09 3.04
N GLY A 76 -8.85 3.87 3.46
CA GLY A 76 -8.92 5.30 3.20
C GLY A 76 -7.73 6.07 3.77
N LEU A 77 -7.35 5.77 5.03
CA LEU A 77 -6.16 6.34 5.66
C LEU A 77 -4.87 5.92 4.94
N GLY A 78 -4.78 4.66 4.53
CA GLY A 78 -3.66 4.15 3.72
C GLY A 78 -3.51 4.91 2.39
N LEU A 79 -4.62 5.15 1.67
CA LEU A 79 -4.61 5.96 0.44
C LEU A 79 -4.16 7.39 0.69
N LEU A 80 -4.61 8.00 1.79
CA LEU A 80 -4.19 9.35 2.16
C LEU A 80 -2.67 9.40 2.44
N ILE A 81 -2.12 8.40 3.12
CA ILE A 81 -0.67 8.29 3.34
C ILE A 81 0.07 8.12 2.02
N ILE A 82 -0.41 7.26 1.10
CA ILE A 82 0.18 7.09 -0.23
C ILE A 82 0.17 8.42 -1.00
N LEU A 83 -0.95 9.15 -0.94
CA LEU A 83 -1.10 10.44 -1.62
C LEU A 83 -0.08 11.46 -1.07
N ILE A 84 0.00 11.63 0.25
CA ILE A 84 0.95 12.54 0.89
C ILE A 84 2.39 12.15 0.53
N ASN A 85 2.75 10.87 0.64
CA ASN A 85 4.10 10.41 0.32
C ASN A 85 4.44 10.61 -1.15
N THR A 86 3.47 10.42 -2.06
CA THR A 86 3.64 10.66 -3.49
C THR A 86 3.87 12.13 -3.76
N LEU A 87 3.07 13.04 -3.17
CA LEU A 87 3.25 14.48 -3.29
C LEU A 87 4.60 14.94 -2.72
N LEU A 88 5.01 14.44 -1.55
CA LEU A 88 6.33 14.74 -0.99
C LEU A 88 7.47 14.25 -1.90
N SER A 89 7.30 13.09 -2.55
CA SER A 89 8.30 12.53 -3.46
C SER A 89 8.51 13.36 -4.74
N THR A 90 7.52 14.16 -5.15
CA THR A 90 7.66 15.06 -6.31
C THR A 90 8.45 16.33 -5.95
N ILE A 91 8.30 16.82 -4.72
CA ILE A 91 8.93 18.06 -4.24
C ILE A 91 10.39 17.84 -3.82
N ILE A 92 10.68 16.72 -3.17
CA ILE A 92 12.02 16.44 -2.64
C ILE A 92 12.99 16.13 -3.79
N SER A 93 14.26 16.52 -3.70
CA SER A 93 15.28 16.19 -4.72
C SER A 93 16.06 14.91 -4.40
N ASN A 94 16.16 14.55 -3.13
CA ASN A 94 16.98 13.42 -2.67
C ASN A 94 16.35 12.06 -3.05
N ASN A 95 17.07 11.27 -3.86
CA ASN A 95 16.62 9.96 -4.34
C ASN A 95 16.42 8.93 -3.21
N PHE A 96 17.23 8.98 -2.14
CA PHE A 96 17.07 8.07 -1.00
C PHE A 96 15.75 8.32 -0.29
N ILE A 97 15.43 9.59 -0.02
CA ILE A 97 14.17 9.96 0.64
C ILE A 97 12.97 9.59 -0.21
N LYS A 98 13.00 9.83 -1.54
CA LYS A 98 11.93 9.38 -2.45
C LYS A 98 11.68 7.88 -2.37
N ARG A 99 12.75 7.08 -2.37
CA ARG A 99 12.63 5.62 -2.29
C ARG A 99 12.07 5.19 -0.93
N SER A 100 12.49 5.83 0.15
CA SER A 100 11.95 5.58 1.48
C SER A 100 10.45 5.89 1.58
N LEU A 101 9.99 7.02 1.02
CA LEU A 101 8.57 7.39 0.96
C LEU A 101 7.72 6.40 0.15
N ILE A 102 8.26 5.89 -0.97
CA ILE A 102 7.55 4.89 -1.77
C ILE A 102 7.51 3.54 -1.04
N LEU A 103 8.61 3.15 -0.39
CA LEU A 103 8.67 1.88 0.34
C LEU A 103 7.77 1.91 1.59
N SER A 104 7.69 3.04 2.29
CA SER A 104 6.77 3.21 3.41
C SER A 104 5.32 3.17 2.97
N SER A 105 4.98 3.79 1.83
CA SER A 105 3.66 3.70 1.20
C SER A 105 3.28 2.25 0.90
N PHE A 106 4.23 1.48 0.37
CA PHE A 106 4.05 0.04 0.15
C PHE A 106 3.83 -0.73 1.45
N ALA A 107 4.68 -0.53 2.45
CA ALA A 107 4.53 -1.18 3.75
C ALA A 107 3.17 -0.89 4.39
N VAL A 108 2.73 0.37 4.40
CA VAL A 108 1.42 0.79 4.92
C VAL A 108 0.29 0.10 4.16
N SER A 109 0.31 0.13 2.82
CA SER A 109 -0.73 -0.52 2.00
C SER A 109 -0.84 -2.02 2.24
N LEU A 110 0.31 -2.70 2.40
CA LEU A 110 0.38 -4.12 2.68
C LEU A 110 -0.18 -4.42 4.07
N LEU A 111 0.17 -3.61 5.07
CA LEU A 111 -0.30 -3.78 6.44
C LEU A 111 -1.82 -3.61 6.53
N VAL A 112 -2.34 -2.57 5.88
CA VAL A 112 -3.79 -2.34 5.76
C VAL A 112 -4.49 -3.52 5.10
N PHE A 113 -3.95 -4.02 3.98
CA PHE A 113 -4.53 -5.17 3.29
C PHE A 113 -4.56 -6.41 4.19
N ILE A 114 -3.46 -6.72 4.87
CA ILE A 114 -3.38 -7.83 5.83
C ILE A 114 -4.41 -7.66 6.96
N THR A 115 -4.54 -6.46 7.51
CA THR A 115 -5.53 -6.15 8.55
C THR A 115 -6.96 -6.40 8.06
N THR A 116 -7.32 -5.89 6.88
CA THR A 116 -8.64 -6.10 6.29
C THR A 116 -8.92 -7.58 6.07
N VAL A 117 -7.97 -8.31 5.47
CA VAL A 117 -8.11 -9.76 5.22
C VAL A 117 -8.24 -10.53 6.54
N LYS A 118 -7.46 -10.18 7.57
CA LYS A 118 -7.55 -10.82 8.89
C LYS A 118 -8.93 -10.64 9.53
N ILE A 119 -9.48 -9.43 9.50
CA ILE A 119 -10.81 -9.18 10.07
C ILE A 119 -11.88 -9.94 9.27
N LEU A 120 -11.77 -9.95 7.94
CA LEU A 120 -12.68 -10.73 7.09
C LEU A 120 -12.60 -12.23 7.34
N LEU A 121 -11.41 -12.79 7.56
CA LEU A 121 -11.25 -14.21 7.89
C LEU A 121 -11.76 -14.53 9.30
N LEU A 122 -11.52 -13.66 10.27
CA LEU A 122 -12.02 -13.82 11.64
C LEU A 122 -13.55 -13.89 11.68
N VAL A 123 -14.19 -13.11 10.82
CA VAL A 123 -15.66 -12.99 10.76
C VAL A 123 -16.28 -13.90 9.71
N GLY A 124 -15.55 -14.28 8.66
CA GLY A 124 -16.02 -15.18 7.61
C GLY A 124 -15.86 -16.67 7.93
N SER A 125 -15.20 -17.00 9.04
CA SER A 125 -15.01 -18.37 9.54
C SER A 125 -16.24 -18.95 10.27
N PHE A 126 -17.39 -18.29 10.21
CA PHE A 126 -18.65 -18.82 10.75
C PHE A 126 -19.33 -19.79 9.77
#